data_AF-A0A2A4X3D5-F1
#
_entry.id   AF-A0A2A4X3D5-F1
#
_cell.length_a   1.000
_cell.length_b   1.000
_cell.length_c   1.000
_cell.angle_alpha   90.00
_cell.angle_beta   90.00
_cell.angle_gamma   90.00
#
_symmetry.space_group_name_H-M   'P 1'
#
loop_
_entity.id
_entity.type
_entity.pdbx_description
1 polymer ?
#
loop_
_entity_poly.entity_id
_entity_poly.type
_entity_poly.pdbx_seq_one_letter_code
_entity_poly.pdbx_strand_id
1 'polypeptide(L)'
;MVTSSRHKQLQKGLFLNIHCTSLKLEKRFASIHRIADLAWEEKKIVFEIQCSFIEKTEVVRRVKDYASIGYSVIWLLDDNCFGKRYQNHAEALMQDLGAKYITLSKHSVLVYDQVENHVGRLKIKKHSFSTVEIQNPYLRIKAPTTPKQIPKELYSRWHQTDYIFPGDLLDQMVNNTLLRLPSRKKDYIRTTKRFFLRMRRYSSFFFHYFLTHLHQNEEKEKNSNIF
;
A
#
# COMPACT_ATOMS: atom_id res chain seq x y z
N MET A 1 -5.23 24.68 6.45
CA MET A 1 -5.27 23.74 5.32
C MET A 1 -6.69 23.61 4.84
N VAL A 2 -6.97 23.90 3.57
CA VAL A 2 -8.29 23.62 2.99
C VAL A 2 -8.31 22.14 2.63
N THR A 3 -9.01 21.33 3.43
CA THR A 3 -9.32 19.93 3.07
C THR A 3 -10.18 19.93 1.81
N SER A 4 -9.80 19.15 0.78
CA SER A 4 -10.58 19.08 -0.45
C SER A 4 -11.99 18.55 -0.20
N SER A 5 -12.96 18.97 -1.01
CA SER A 5 -14.33 18.42 -0.94
C SER A 5 -14.36 16.90 -1.04
N ARG A 6 -13.45 16.32 -1.83
CA ARG A 6 -13.27 14.87 -1.98
C ARG A 6 -12.80 14.19 -0.70
N HIS A 7 -11.82 14.74 0.01
CA HIS A 7 -11.33 14.18 1.27
C HIS A 7 -12.47 14.10 2.31
N LYS A 8 -13.27 15.17 2.43
CA LYS A 8 -14.47 15.17 3.29
C LYS A 8 -15.52 14.14 2.87
N GLN A 9 -15.72 13.93 1.57
CA GLN A 9 -16.66 12.91 1.07
C GLN A 9 -16.18 11.49 1.42
N LEU A 10 -14.89 11.22 1.26
CA LEU A 10 -14.29 9.93 1.64
C LEU A 10 -14.37 9.69 3.15
N GLN A 11 -14.02 10.68 3.97
CA GLN A 11 -14.16 10.62 5.43
C GLN A 11 -15.60 10.30 5.85
N LYS A 12 -16.58 11.05 5.35
CA LYS A 12 -18.00 10.84 5.67
C LYS A 12 -18.51 9.49 5.20
N GLY A 13 -18.19 9.11 3.96
CA GLY A 13 -18.63 7.82 3.42
C GLY A 13 -18.01 6.64 4.16
N LEU A 14 -16.74 6.74 4.55
CA LEU A 14 -16.10 5.72 5.38
C LEU A 14 -16.71 5.65 6.78
N PHE A 15 -16.99 6.80 7.40
CA PHE A 15 -17.65 6.86 8.71
C PHE A 15 -19.04 6.21 8.68
N LEU A 16 -19.80 6.41 7.60
CA LEU A 16 -21.10 5.77 7.41
C LEU A 16 -21.01 4.26 7.14
N ASN A 17 -19.95 3.80 6.45
CA ASN A 17 -19.74 2.38 6.16
C ASN A 17 -19.30 1.58 7.41
N ILE A 18 -18.48 2.17 8.28
CA ILE A 18 -18.03 1.55 9.53
C ILE A 18 -19.11 1.81 10.59
N HIS A 19 -20.15 0.98 10.62
CA HIS A 19 -21.28 1.08 11.55
C HIS A 19 -20.87 0.78 13.01
N CYS A 20 -20.08 1.67 13.63
CA CYS A 20 -19.55 1.47 14.98
C CYS A 20 -19.71 2.73 15.85
N THR A 21 -20.21 2.56 17.07
CA THR A 21 -20.45 3.66 18.03
C THR A 21 -19.16 4.26 18.62
N SER A 22 -18.09 3.46 18.67
CA SER A 22 -16.78 3.88 19.18
C SER A 22 -15.90 4.57 18.13
N LEU A 23 -16.38 4.68 16.89
CA LEU A 23 -15.72 5.43 15.81
C LEU A 23 -15.97 6.93 15.96
N LYS A 24 -14.91 7.73 15.86
CA LYS A 24 -14.95 9.19 15.95
C LYS A 24 -14.33 9.82 14.71
N LEU A 25 -15.04 10.78 14.11
CA LEU A 25 -14.57 11.58 12.97
C LEU A 25 -13.68 12.73 13.47
N GLU A 26 -12.57 13.01 12.78
CA GLU A 26 -11.67 14.14 13.06
C GLU A 26 -11.21 14.21 14.53
N LYS A 27 -10.92 13.05 15.15
CA LYS A 27 -10.55 13.00 16.57
C LYS A 27 -9.18 13.65 16.79
N ARG A 28 -9.15 14.66 17.66
CA ARG A 28 -7.91 15.28 18.13
C ARG A 28 -7.25 14.46 19.23
N PHE A 29 -5.95 14.22 19.07
CA PHE A 29 -5.07 13.61 20.06
C PHE A 29 -4.08 14.67 20.56
N ALA A 30 -4.44 15.33 21.66
CA ALA A 30 -3.69 16.49 22.17
C ALA A 30 -2.24 16.15 22.57
N SER A 31 -2.00 14.97 23.15
CA SER A 31 -0.68 14.54 23.63
C SER A 31 0.38 14.37 22.52
N ILE A 32 -0.06 14.13 21.28
CA ILE A 32 0.81 13.98 20.11
C ILE A 32 0.57 15.09 19.07
N HIS A 33 -0.26 16.07 19.40
CA HIS A 33 -0.64 17.18 18.52
C HIS A 33 -1.14 16.76 17.12
N ARG A 34 -1.88 15.65 17.03
CA ARG A 34 -2.46 15.13 15.78
C ARG A 34 -3.98 15.18 15.77
N ILE A 35 -4.54 15.15 14.56
CA ILE A 35 -5.97 14.96 14.30
C ILE A 35 -6.08 13.79 13.33
N ALA A 36 -6.73 12.71 13.76
CA ALA A 36 -7.01 11.55 12.93
C ALA A 36 -8.24 11.79 12.08
N ASP A 37 -8.23 11.37 10.82
CA ASP A 37 -9.43 11.44 9.97
C ASP A 37 -10.59 10.65 10.58
N LEU A 38 -10.32 9.39 10.97
CA LEU A 38 -11.22 8.59 11.80
C LEU A 38 -10.43 7.83 12.87
N ALA A 39 -10.96 7.77 14.08
CA ALA A 39 -10.38 7.00 15.20
C ALA A 39 -11.39 5.99 15.72
N TRP A 40 -11.02 4.70 15.68
CA TRP A 40 -11.77 3.61 16.26
C TRP A 40 -11.23 3.30 17.65
N GLU A 41 -11.92 3.81 18.67
CA GLU A 41 -11.42 3.82 20.05
C GLU A 41 -11.25 2.44 20.67
N GLU A 42 -12.22 1.57 20.45
CA GLU A 42 -12.24 0.22 21.00
C GLU A 42 -11.13 -0.66 20.42
N LYS A 43 -10.92 -0.57 19.10
CA LYS A 43 -9.87 -1.31 18.41
C LYS A 43 -8.51 -0.61 18.44
N LYS A 44 -8.43 0.63 18.94
CA LYS A 44 -7.22 1.45 18.86
C LYS A 44 -6.65 1.53 17.43
N ILE A 45 -7.53 1.80 16.46
CA ILE A 45 -7.15 2.00 15.05
C ILE A 45 -7.38 3.47 14.69
N VAL A 46 -6.44 4.07 13.98
CA VAL A 46 -6.64 5.34 13.28
C VAL A 46 -6.64 5.06 11.78
N PHE A 47 -7.66 5.54 11.08
CA PHE A 47 -7.68 5.59 9.62
C PHE A 47 -7.22 6.98 9.17
N GLU A 48 -6.20 7.03 8.32
CA GLU A 48 -5.68 8.25 7.69
C GLU A 48 -5.97 8.19 6.18
N ILE A 49 -6.77 9.12 5.68
CA ILE A 49 -7.14 9.22 4.26
C ILE A 49 -6.19 10.20 3.57
N GLN A 50 -5.34 9.68 2.69
CA GLN A 50 -4.39 10.50 1.96
C GLN A 50 -4.95 10.86 0.57
N CYS A 51 -5.22 12.16 0.36
CA CYS A 51 -5.72 12.73 -0.90
C CYS A 51 -4.72 13.67 -1.60
N SER A 52 -3.48 13.77 -1.12
CA SER A 52 -2.44 14.63 -1.69
C SER A 52 -1.06 14.05 -1.45
N PHE A 53 -0.01 14.62 -2.05
CA PHE A 53 1.35 14.17 -1.75
C PHE A 53 1.72 14.43 -0.28
N ILE A 54 2.45 13.48 0.32
CA ILE A 54 2.99 13.56 1.67
C ILE A 54 4.46 13.13 1.65
N GLU A 55 5.29 13.74 2.49
CA GLU A 55 6.69 13.32 2.62
C GLU A 55 6.79 12.00 3.37
N LYS A 56 7.79 11.18 2.99
CA LYS A 56 8.07 9.90 3.65
C LYS A 56 8.36 10.10 5.16
N THR A 57 9.07 11.16 5.51
CA THR A 57 9.40 11.54 6.89
C THR A 57 8.15 11.79 7.73
N GLU A 58 7.15 12.45 7.16
CA GLU A 58 5.88 12.71 7.84
C GLU A 58 5.04 11.45 8.02
N VAL A 59 5.05 10.51 7.05
CA VAL A 59 4.42 9.18 7.23
C VAL A 59 5.03 8.46 8.44
N VAL A 60 6.36 8.43 8.54
CA VAL A 60 7.07 7.82 9.67
C VAL A 60 6.73 8.50 11.00
N ARG A 61 6.71 9.84 11.03
CA ARG A 61 6.33 10.59 12.24
C ARG A 61 4.92 10.26 12.68
N ARG A 62 3.94 10.28 11.78
CA ARG A 62 2.54 9.95 12.11
C ARG A 62 2.40 8.54 12.67
N VAL A 63 3.04 7.55 12.05
CA VAL A 63 3.03 6.17 12.55
C VAL A 63 3.63 6.11 13.97
N LYS A 64 4.77 6.77 14.20
CA LYS A 64 5.40 6.81 15.53
C LYS A 64 4.52 7.52 16.57
N ASP A 65 3.93 8.67 16.19
CA ASP A 65 3.08 9.48 17.06
C ASP A 65 1.87 8.66 17.53
N TYR A 66 1.12 8.05 16.62
CA TYR A 66 -0.03 7.21 16.98
C TYR A 66 0.36 5.94 17.75
N ALA A 67 1.46 5.28 17.36
CA ALA A 67 1.96 4.12 18.09
C ALA A 67 2.33 4.47 19.54
N SER A 68 2.86 5.67 19.81
CA SER A 68 3.24 6.10 21.17
C SER A 68 2.07 6.22 22.14
N ILE A 69 0.84 6.34 21.62
CA ILE A 69 -0.40 6.36 22.40
C ILE A 69 -1.23 5.08 22.21
N GLY A 70 -0.61 4.02 21.68
CA GLY A 70 -1.21 2.69 21.55
C GLY A 70 -2.16 2.50 20.37
N TYR A 71 -2.11 3.36 19.34
CA TYR A 71 -2.93 3.22 18.13
C TYR A 71 -2.12 2.69 16.95
N SER A 72 -2.72 1.78 16.18
CA SER A 72 -2.19 1.37 14.87
C SER A 72 -2.80 2.25 13.77
N VAL A 73 -1.99 2.60 12.75
CA VAL A 73 -2.43 3.46 11.63
C VAL A 73 -2.74 2.60 10.41
N ILE A 74 -3.94 2.80 9.86
CA ILE A 74 -4.37 2.21 8.59
C ILE A 74 -4.49 3.34 7.56
N TRP A 75 -3.53 3.37 6.64
CA TRP A 75 -3.52 4.32 5.53
C TRP A 75 -4.51 3.93 4.44
N LEU A 76 -5.33 4.90 4.02
CA LEU A 76 -6.29 4.78 2.93
C LEU A 76 -5.92 5.78 1.83
N LEU A 77 -5.38 5.27 0.74
CA LEU A 77 -4.84 6.07 -0.36
C LEU A 77 -5.92 6.33 -1.39
N ASP A 78 -6.25 7.60 -1.63
CA ASP A 78 -7.21 7.98 -2.66
C ASP A 78 -6.69 7.60 -4.05
N ASP A 79 -7.39 6.71 -4.75
CA ASP A 79 -6.94 6.18 -6.04
C ASP A 79 -6.93 7.21 -7.18
N ASN A 80 -7.57 8.37 -6.97
CA ASN A 80 -7.42 9.52 -7.86
C ASN A 80 -6.02 10.12 -7.80
N CYS A 81 -5.31 10.00 -6.67
CA CYS A 81 -3.99 10.58 -6.45
C CYS A 81 -2.88 9.53 -6.46
N PHE A 82 -3.17 8.33 -5.94
CA PHE A 82 -2.23 7.24 -5.76
C PHE A 82 -2.48 6.09 -6.74
N GLY A 83 -1.64 5.06 -6.71
CA GLY A 83 -1.72 3.92 -7.62
C GLY A 83 -1.45 4.31 -9.06
N LYS A 84 -0.62 5.34 -9.28
CA LYS A 84 -0.29 5.83 -10.63
C LYS A 84 0.83 5.00 -11.26
N ARG A 85 1.22 5.37 -12.47
CA ARG A 85 2.29 4.67 -13.21
C ARG A 85 3.65 4.79 -12.51
N TYR A 86 3.90 5.92 -11.85
CA TYR A 86 5.11 6.17 -11.09
C TYR A 86 4.78 6.30 -9.63
N GLN A 87 5.33 5.39 -8.83
CA GLN A 87 5.15 5.39 -7.40
C GLN A 87 6.11 6.39 -6.75
N ASN A 88 5.63 7.13 -5.75
CA ASN A 88 6.48 7.98 -4.93
C ASN A 88 6.98 7.23 -3.68
N HIS A 89 8.05 7.71 -3.04
CA HIS A 89 8.66 7.01 -1.92
C HIS A 89 7.76 6.91 -0.68
N ALA A 90 6.86 7.87 -0.46
CA ALA A 90 5.91 7.83 0.64
C ALA A 90 4.80 6.80 0.38
N GLU A 91 4.30 6.71 -0.84
CA GLU A 91 3.35 5.69 -1.28
C GLU A 91 3.92 4.29 -1.16
N ALA A 92 5.18 4.08 -1.59
CA ALA A 92 5.86 2.80 -1.42
C ALA A 92 5.94 2.40 0.06
N LEU A 93 6.35 3.35 0.94
CA LEU A 93 6.38 3.11 2.38
C LEU A 93 4.98 2.80 2.95
N MET A 94 3.96 3.55 2.56
CA MET A 94 2.59 3.30 3.02
C MET A 94 2.10 1.93 2.57
N GLN A 95 2.43 1.50 1.34
CA GLN A 95 2.13 0.14 0.88
C GLN A 95 2.86 -0.93 1.70
N ASP A 96 4.13 -0.71 2.09
CA ASP A 96 4.86 -1.62 2.98
C ASP A 96 4.20 -1.73 4.37
N LEU A 97 3.65 -0.62 4.86
CA LEU A 97 2.85 -0.54 6.09
C LEU A 97 1.44 -1.15 5.95
N GLY A 98 1.10 -1.71 4.80
CA GLY A 98 -0.19 -2.33 4.54
C GLY A 98 -1.32 -1.33 4.25
N ALA A 99 -1.01 -0.20 3.61
CA ALA A 99 -2.02 0.73 3.11
C ALA A 99 -2.99 0.07 2.12
N LYS A 100 -4.23 0.54 2.14
CA LYS A 100 -5.30 0.15 1.22
C LYS A 100 -5.62 1.34 0.31
N TYR A 101 -6.34 1.08 -0.77
CA TYR A 101 -6.86 2.12 -1.64
C TYR A 101 -8.32 2.41 -1.32
N ILE A 102 -8.72 3.66 -1.53
CA ILE A 102 -10.08 4.13 -1.28
C ILE A 102 -10.57 4.95 -2.46
N THR A 103 -11.84 4.78 -2.81
CA THR A 103 -12.47 5.57 -3.87
C THR A 103 -13.96 5.80 -3.60
N LEU A 104 -14.51 6.82 -4.25
CA LEU A 104 -15.96 7.08 -4.23
C LEU A 104 -16.61 6.26 -5.34
N SER A 105 -17.55 5.39 -4.97
CA SER A 105 -18.46 4.76 -5.93
C SER A 105 -19.77 5.55 -6.04
N LYS A 106 -20.67 5.12 -6.92
CA LYS A 106 -22.00 5.75 -7.09
C LYS A 106 -22.84 5.74 -5.81
N HIS A 107 -22.66 4.73 -4.96
CA HIS A 107 -23.54 4.47 -3.82
C HIS A 107 -22.85 4.55 -2.45
N SER A 108 -21.54 4.37 -2.41
CA SER A 108 -20.77 4.31 -1.16
C SER A 108 -19.28 4.54 -1.40
N VAL A 109 -18.51 4.57 -0.32
CA VAL A 109 -17.05 4.46 -0.41
C VAL A 109 -16.66 3.00 -0.62
N LEU A 110 -15.74 2.74 -1.56
CA LEU A 110 -15.14 1.43 -1.79
C LEU A 110 -13.71 1.44 -1.28
N VAL A 111 -13.38 0.50 -0.40
CA VAL A 111 -12.02 0.21 0.04
C VAL A 111 -11.56 -1.08 -0.63
N TYR A 112 -10.34 -1.09 -1.16
CA TYR A 112 -9.79 -2.27 -1.81
C TYR A 112 -8.28 -2.38 -1.57
N ASP A 113 -7.77 -3.62 -1.64
CA ASP A 113 -6.35 -3.91 -1.59
C ASP A 113 -5.87 -4.40 -2.95
N GLN A 114 -4.62 -4.09 -3.28
CA GLN A 114 -3.97 -4.53 -4.51
C GLN A 114 -2.46 -4.67 -4.31
N VAL A 115 -1.88 -5.67 -4.98
CA VAL A 115 -0.44 -5.77 -5.20
C VAL A 115 -0.10 -5.17 -6.54
N GLU A 116 0.98 -4.40 -6.59
CA GLU A 116 1.51 -3.85 -7.82
C GLU A 116 2.97 -4.28 -8.00
N ASN A 117 3.32 -4.69 -9.22
CA ASN A 117 4.70 -5.04 -9.55
C ASN A 117 5.44 -3.80 -10.07
N HIS A 118 6.52 -3.44 -9.39
CA HIS A 118 7.36 -2.29 -9.72
C HIS A 118 8.78 -2.72 -10.11
N VAL A 119 9.38 -1.97 -11.05
CA VAL A 119 10.84 -1.96 -11.28
C VAL A 119 11.32 -0.53 -11.04
N GLY A 120 12.11 -0.37 -9.97
CA GLY A 120 12.35 0.95 -9.39
C GLY A 120 11.01 1.60 -9.04
N ARG A 121 10.75 2.80 -9.57
CA ARG A 121 9.51 3.55 -9.35
C ARG A 121 8.43 3.28 -10.40
N LEU A 122 8.74 2.56 -11.47
CA LEU A 122 7.83 2.33 -12.58
C LEU A 122 6.97 1.10 -12.32
N LYS A 123 5.65 1.28 -12.34
CA LYS A 123 4.70 0.17 -12.31
C LYS A 123 4.70 -0.57 -13.64
N ILE A 124 4.95 -1.88 -13.58
CA ILE A 124 4.97 -2.77 -14.74
C ILE A 124 3.63 -3.46 -14.94
N LYS A 125 2.96 -3.85 -13.84
CA LYS A 125 1.70 -4.61 -13.91
C LYS A 125 0.82 -4.26 -12.72
N LYS A 126 -0.46 -4.05 -13.02
CA LYS A 126 -1.55 -3.98 -12.03
C LYS A 126 -2.19 -5.37 -11.96
N HIS A 127 -2.23 -5.98 -10.77
CA HIS A 127 -2.97 -7.22 -10.56
C HIS A 127 -4.45 -6.92 -10.28
N SER A 128 -5.28 -7.96 -10.19
CA SER A 128 -6.65 -7.81 -9.68
C SER A 128 -6.62 -7.20 -8.29
N PHE A 129 -7.54 -6.28 -8.02
CA PHE A 129 -7.78 -5.79 -6.68
C PHE A 129 -8.83 -6.66 -5.98
N SER A 130 -8.86 -6.61 -4.66
CA SER A 130 -9.90 -7.22 -3.85
C SER A 130 -10.57 -6.19 -2.97
N THR A 131 -11.89 -6.26 -2.89
CA THR A 131 -12.67 -5.41 -1.98
C THR A 131 -12.34 -5.79 -0.53
N VAL A 132 -12.21 -4.78 0.33
CA VAL A 132 -11.86 -4.93 1.73
C VAL A 132 -13.05 -4.56 2.62
N GLU A 133 -13.43 -5.47 3.50
CA GLU A 133 -14.43 -5.23 4.54
C GLU A 133 -13.80 -4.54 5.75
N ILE A 134 -13.71 -3.22 5.67
CA ILE A 134 -13.01 -2.39 6.66
C ILE A 134 -13.67 -2.40 8.06
N GLN A 135 -14.94 -2.83 8.14
CA GLN A 135 -15.76 -2.86 9.34
C GLN A 135 -15.48 -4.03 10.29
N ASN A 136 -14.70 -5.03 9.89
CA ASN A 136 -14.47 -6.25 10.68
C ASN A 136 -12.98 -6.61 10.81
N PRO A 137 -12.10 -5.69 11.28
CA PRO A 137 -10.69 -6.03 11.46
C PRO A 137 -10.52 -7.12 12.52
N TYR A 138 -9.60 -8.04 12.26
CA TYR A 138 -9.11 -8.98 13.25
C TYR A 138 -7.61 -8.83 13.45
N LEU A 139 -7.15 -9.10 14.68
CA LEU A 139 -5.74 -9.07 14.99
C LEU A 139 -5.03 -10.20 14.25
N ARG A 140 -3.86 -9.90 13.68
CA ARG A 140 -2.98 -10.90 13.08
C ARG A 140 -2.59 -11.93 14.15
N ILE A 141 -3.23 -13.10 14.10
CA ILE A 141 -2.84 -14.26 14.92
C ILE A 141 -1.47 -14.73 14.41
N LYS A 142 -0.61 -15.16 15.33
CA LYS A 142 0.84 -15.44 15.13
C LYS A 142 1.19 -16.01 13.74
N ALA A 143 2.35 -15.57 13.23
CA ALA A 143 2.89 -15.86 11.89
C ALA A 143 2.60 -17.28 11.38
N PRO A 144 2.30 -17.47 10.07
CA PRO A 144 2.30 -18.81 9.49
C PRO A 144 3.63 -19.48 9.84
N THR A 145 3.55 -20.74 10.24
CA THR A 145 4.67 -21.52 10.79
C THR A 145 5.86 -21.66 9.84
N THR A 146 5.74 -21.23 8.57
CA THR A 146 6.87 -21.18 7.64
C THR A 146 6.90 -19.91 6.77
N PRO A 147 8.01 -19.13 6.78
CA PRO A 147 8.20 -17.96 5.91
C PRO A 147 8.11 -18.25 4.41
N LYS A 148 8.27 -19.51 3.99
CA LYS A 148 8.27 -19.94 2.58
C LYS A 148 6.91 -19.79 1.88
N GLN A 149 5.84 -19.51 2.62
CA GLN A 149 4.49 -19.39 2.07
C GLN A 149 4.08 -17.94 1.77
N ILE A 150 4.79 -16.94 2.29
CA ILE A 150 4.41 -15.52 2.12
C ILE A 150 5.02 -14.99 0.81
N PRO A 151 4.22 -14.49 -0.14
CA PRO A 151 4.74 -13.80 -1.30
C PRO A 151 5.65 -12.64 -0.91
N LYS A 152 6.77 -12.45 -1.60
CA LYS A 152 7.75 -11.37 -1.32
C LYS A 152 7.07 -10.00 -1.22
N GLU A 153 6.06 -9.76 -2.04
CA GLU A 153 5.29 -8.52 -2.10
C GLU A 153 4.46 -8.24 -0.84
N LEU A 154 4.07 -9.29 -0.11
CA LEU A 154 3.26 -9.20 1.10
C LEU A 154 4.09 -9.34 2.37
N TYR A 155 5.39 -9.67 2.26
CA TYR A 155 6.25 -9.90 3.41
C TYR A 155 6.34 -8.68 4.34
N SER A 156 6.66 -7.50 3.80
CA SER A 156 6.72 -6.26 4.58
C SER A 156 5.39 -5.99 5.29
N ARG A 157 4.28 -6.08 4.55
CA ARG A 157 2.93 -5.88 5.08
C ARG A 157 2.62 -6.85 6.22
N TRP A 158 2.92 -8.13 6.00
CA TRP A 158 2.70 -9.18 6.97
C TRP A 158 3.38 -8.86 8.30
N HIS A 159 4.58 -8.28 8.29
CA HIS A 159 5.32 -7.97 9.51
C HIS A 159 4.98 -6.62 10.13
N GLN A 160 4.57 -5.63 9.32
CA GLN A 160 4.35 -4.26 9.77
C GLN A 160 2.92 -3.94 10.20
N THR A 161 1.93 -4.77 9.84
CA THR A 161 0.54 -4.52 10.21
C THR A 161 0.06 -5.43 11.35
N ASP A 162 -0.69 -4.84 12.28
CA ASP A 162 -1.31 -5.56 13.39
C ASP A 162 -2.70 -6.11 13.03
N TYR A 163 -3.36 -5.49 12.05
CA TYR A 163 -4.73 -5.76 11.67
C TYR A 163 -4.83 -6.31 10.26
N ILE A 164 -5.60 -7.38 10.12
CA ILE A 164 -6.03 -7.93 8.84
C ILE A 164 -7.52 -7.66 8.69
N PHE A 165 -7.94 -7.37 7.46
CA PHE A 165 -9.33 -7.09 7.12
C PHE A 165 -9.87 -8.15 6.17
N PRO A 166 -11.10 -8.63 6.37
CA PRO A 166 -11.69 -9.61 5.47
C PRO A 166 -11.69 -9.11 4.02
N GLY A 167 -11.29 -9.99 3.10
CA GLY A 167 -11.16 -9.70 1.67
C GLY A 167 -9.85 -9.00 1.27
N ASP A 168 -9.02 -8.52 2.21
CA ASP A 168 -7.69 -8.01 1.87
C ASP A 168 -6.73 -9.13 1.44
N LEU A 169 -5.56 -8.76 0.92
CA LEU A 169 -4.63 -9.75 0.38
C LEU A 169 -3.94 -10.59 1.46
N LEU A 170 -3.81 -10.08 2.68
CA LEU A 170 -3.28 -10.87 3.80
C LEU A 170 -4.33 -11.87 4.29
N ASP A 171 -5.60 -11.48 4.35
CA ASP A 171 -6.74 -12.36 4.66
C ASP A 171 -6.85 -13.49 3.64
N GLN A 172 -6.80 -13.17 2.34
CA GLN A 172 -6.81 -14.18 1.28
C GLN A 172 -5.62 -15.13 1.37
N MET A 173 -4.45 -14.62 1.76
CA MET A 173 -3.25 -15.43 1.95
C MET A 173 -3.45 -16.42 3.11
N VAL A 174 -3.92 -15.93 4.26
CA VAL A 174 -4.18 -16.76 5.46
C VAL A 174 -5.22 -17.83 5.17
N ASN A 175 -6.27 -17.50 4.42
CA ASN A 175 -7.35 -18.43 4.08
C ASN A 175 -7.02 -19.33 2.89
N ASN A 176 -5.80 -19.28 2.34
CA ASN A 176 -5.38 -20.01 1.13
C ASN A 176 -6.29 -19.76 -0.09
N THR A 177 -7.02 -18.65 -0.12
CA THR A 177 -7.90 -18.25 -1.24
C THR A 177 -7.18 -17.35 -2.24
N LEU A 178 -5.93 -16.96 -1.96
CA LEU A 178 -5.14 -16.11 -2.83
C LEU A 178 -4.85 -16.81 -4.16
N LEU A 179 -5.54 -16.36 -5.22
CA LEU A 179 -5.31 -16.79 -6.59
C LEU A 179 -3.83 -16.61 -6.90
N ARG A 180 -3.12 -17.71 -7.19
CA ARG A 180 -1.67 -17.76 -7.46
C ARG A 180 -1.19 -16.47 -8.14
N LEU A 181 -0.45 -15.63 -7.39
CA LEU A 181 0.16 -14.44 -7.96
C LEU A 181 1.02 -14.86 -9.17
N PRO A 182 0.86 -14.23 -10.34
CA PRO A 182 1.63 -14.60 -11.52
C PRO A 182 3.13 -14.56 -11.21
N SER A 183 3.83 -15.68 -11.43
CA SER A 183 5.27 -15.76 -11.16
C SER A 183 6.04 -14.69 -11.96
N ARG A 184 6.82 -13.84 -11.27
CA ARG A 184 7.59 -12.72 -11.87
C ARG A 184 8.43 -13.10 -13.09
N LYS A 185 9.00 -14.32 -13.12
CA LYS A 185 9.97 -14.74 -14.15
C LYS A 185 9.41 -14.71 -15.58
N LYS A 186 8.20 -15.23 -15.83
CA LYS A 186 7.65 -15.31 -17.19
C LYS A 186 7.21 -13.95 -17.73
N ASP A 187 6.65 -13.10 -16.86
CA ASP A 187 6.13 -11.78 -17.24
C ASP A 187 7.23 -10.71 -17.40
N TYR A 188 8.28 -10.78 -16.58
CA TYR A 188 9.44 -9.90 -16.71
C TYR A 188 10.08 -10.05 -18.09
N ILE A 189 10.40 -11.29 -18.51
CA ILE A 189 11.02 -11.57 -19.82
C ILE A 189 10.17 -11.03 -20.97
N ARG A 190 8.84 -11.16 -20.90
CA ARG A 190 7.95 -10.67 -21.96
C ARG A 190 7.93 -9.15 -22.03
N THR A 191 7.92 -8.48 -20.87
CA THR A 191 7.82 -7.02 -20.79
C THR A 191 9.14 -6.35 -21.12
N THR A 192 10.26 -6.87 -20.62
CA THR A 192 11.60 -6.39 -21.01
C THR A 192 11.85 -6.64 -22.49
N LYS A 193 11.52 -7.81 -23.05
CA LYS A 193 11.63 -8.03 -24.50
C LYS A 193 10.84 -7.00 -25.31
N ARG A 194 9.59 -6.70 -24.93
CA ARG A 194 8.78 -5.67 -25.63
C ARG A 194 9.33 -4.26 -25.47
N PHE A 195 9.81 -3.92 -24.26
CA PHE A 195 10.46 -2.64 -24.01
C PHE A 195 11.74 -2.49 -24.84
N PHE A 196 12.62 -3.49 -24.83
CA PHE A 196 13.83 -3.53 -25.63
C PHE A 196 13.53 -3.47 -27.13
N LEU A 197 12.50 -4.17 -27.62
CA LEU A 197 12.06 -4.09 -29.02
C LEU A 197 11.54 -2.70 -29.40
N ARG A 198 10.86 -2.00 -28.48
CA ARG A 198 10.45 -0.59 -28.67
C ARG A 198 11.63 0.36 -28.63
N MET A 199 12.55 0.17 -27.68
CA MET A 199 13.76 0.97 -27.55
C MET A 199 14.70 0.81 -28.72
N ARG A 200 14.74 -0.36 -29.37
CA ARG A 200 15.53 -0.59 -30.60
C ARG A 200 15.07 0.26 -31.79
N ARG A 201 13.87 0.87 -31.73
CA ARG A 201 13.39 1.84 -32.72
C ARG A 201 13.80 3.29 -32.42
N TYR A 202 14.20 3.57 -31.19
CA TYR A 202 14.84 4.83 -30.81
C TYR A 202 16.36 4.59 -30.87
N SER A 203 17.16 5.59 -31.25
CA SER A 203 18.56 5.41 -31.65
C SER A 203 19.39 4.52 -30.71
N SER A 204 20.36 3.77 -31.29
CA SER A 204 21.25 2.82 -30.60
C SER A 204 21.88 3.37 -29.31
N PHE A 205 22.02 4.68 -29.22
CA PHE A 205 22.55 5.41 -28.08
C PHE A 205 21.77 5.17 -26.77
N PHE A 206 20.44 5.25 -26.79
CA PHE A 206 19.63 5.03 -25.57
C PHE A 206 19.62 3.59 -25.11
N PHE A 207 19.72 2.65 -26.04
CA PHE A 207 19.80 1.22 -25.74
C PHE A 207 21.12 0.88 -25.02
N HIS A 208 22.23 1.47 -25.46
CA HIS A 208 23.54 1.22 -24.86
C HIS A 208 23.66 1.84 -23.46
N TYR A 209 23.15 3.06 -23.26
CA TYR A 209 23.09 3.72 -21.96
C TYR A 209 22.26 2.95 -20.92
N PHE A 210 21.12 2.39 -21.35
CA PHE A 210 20.24 1.64 -20.45
C PHE A 210 20.82 0.28 -20.04
N LEU A 211 21.49 -0.43 -20.96
CA LEU A 211 22.14 -1.71 -20.65
C LEU A 211 23.31 -1.56 -19.67
N THR A 212 24.11 -0.50 -19.83
CA THR A 212 25.22 -0.21 -18.91
C THR A 212 24.72 0.10 -17.49
N HIS A 213 23.61 0.82 -17.35
CA HIS A 213 23.03 1.13 -16.03
C HIS A 213 22.31 -0.06 -15.38
N LEU A 214 21.72 -0.96 -16.16
CA LEU A 214 21.11 -2.20 -15.63
C LEU A 214 22.16 -3.14 -15.03
N HIS A 215 23.27 -3.34 -15.74
CA HIS A 215 24.38 -4.17 -15.23
C HIS A 215 24.96 -3.65 -13.91
N GLN A 216 25.12 -2.33 -13.79
CA GLN A 216 25.60 -1.70 -12.56
C GLN A 216 24.66 -1.91 -11.36
N ASN A 217 23.34 -1.97 -11.58
CA ASN A 217 22.38 -2.23 -10.49
C ASN A 217 22.35 -3.70 -10.08
N GLU A 218 22.47 -4.64 -11.03
CA GLU A 218 22.56 -6.07 -10.70
C GLU A 218 23.84 -6.42 -9.94
N GLU A 219 24.98 -5.78 -10.27
CA GLU A 219 26.22 -5.96 -9.50
C GLU A 219 26.13 -5.37 -8.09
N LYS A 220 25.46 -4.22 -7.92
CA LYS A 220 25.20 -3.64 -6.60
C LYS A 220 24.30 -4.54 -5.75
N GLU A 221 23.25 -5.13 -6.31
CA GLU A 221 22.38 -6.07 -5.58
C GLU A 221 23.10 -7.40 -5.24
N LYS A 222 24.01 -7.87 -6.08
CA LYS A 222 24.83 -9.05 -5.76
C LYS A 222 25.82 -8.76 -4.63
N ASN A 223 26.42 -7.57 -4.61
CA ASN A 223 27.37 -7.18 -3.58
C ASN A 223 26.70 -6.80 -2.25
N SER A 224 25.43 -6.38 -2.24
CA SER A 224 24.69 -6.06 -1.02
C SER A 224 24.15 -7.28 -0.26
N ASN A 225 24.27 -8.49 -0.81
CA ASN A 225 23.83 -9.74 -0.17
C ASN A 225 25.00 -10.57 0.43
N ILE A 226 26.18 -9.98 0.56
CA ILE A 226 27.39 -10.64 1.10
C ILE A 226 27.66 -10.26 2.58
N PHE A 227 26.75 -9.52 3.23
CA PHE A 227 26.83 -9.17 4.65
C PHE A 227 25.54 -9.50 5.40
#